data_AF-A0A6A4KXQ0-F1
#
_entry.id   AF-A0A6A4KXQ0-F1
#
_cell.length_a   1.000
_cell.length_b   1.000
_cell.length_c   1.000
_cell.angle_alpha   90.00
_cell.angle_beta   90.00
_cell.angle_gamma   90.00
#
_symmetry.space_group_name_H-M   'P 1'
#
loop_
_entity.id
_entity.type
_entity.pdbx_description
1 polymer ?
#
loop_
_entity_poly.entity_id
_entity_poly.type
_entity_poly.pdbx_seq_one_letter_code
_entity_poly.pdbx_strand_id
1 'polypeptide(L)'
;MYTNNPIEDGSEMHFDDGLSARYKTGDSTKLVTKGIRGKSASEKLSEEGLVKFSARVAIQVDVVRSFHDADGPPWKYSLFGNPNDPETFRFLVETLGSTALKSPVQVFERRCKIGETLIEKNFDLAFQVIYEFNLPAVDIYAGVAASLAERKRGGQLTEFFRNIKGTIDDDDMDQVLGAAINVYANKHKERPDRLIDMLNSSHRRVLACVVCGRLKSAFQIASRSGSVADVQYVAHQALHANALPVLDMCKQWLAQYM
;
A
#
# COMPACT_ATOMS: atom_id res chain seq x y z
N MET A 1 -18.93 -13.52 56.94
CA MET A 1 -19.72 -14.04 55.81
C MET A 1 -19.44 -13.17 54.60
N TYR A 2 -18.90 -13.81 53.57
CA TYR A 2 -18.85 -13.48 52.14
C TYR A 2 -18.21 -12.17 51.64
N THR A 3 -17.10 -12.43 50.93
CA THR A 3 -16.33 -11.67 49.95
C THR A 3 -17.15 -11.12 48.77
N ASN A 4 -16.69 -10.05 48.13
CA ASN A 4 -16.47 -9.99 46.67
C ASN A 4 -15.80 -8.68 46.22
N ASN A 5 -14.75 -8.84 45.40
CA ASN A 5 -14.05 -7.82 44.60
C ASN A 5 -14.94 -7.23 43.50
N PRO A 6 -14.52 -6.11 42.87
CA PRO A 6 -14.17 -6.19 41.44
C PRO A 6 -12.84 -5.46 41.12
N ILE A 7 -11.91 -6.13 40.43
CA ILE A 7 -11.66 -6.12 38.96
C ILE A 7 -10.94 -4.84 38.52
N GLU A 8 -9.65 -5.04 38.23
CA GLU A 8 -8.75 -4.17 37.49
C GLU A 8 -9.33 -3.86 36.10
N ASP A 9 -9.37 -2.57 35.72
CA ASP A 9 -9.57 -2.16 34.34
C ASP A 9 -8.23 -1.67 33.79
N GLY A 10 -7.67 -2.49 32.90
CA GLY A 10 -6.51 -2.15 32.11
C GLY A 10 -6.96 -1.83 30.69
N SER A 11 -6.33 -0.80 30.11
CA SER A 11 -6.08 -0.57 28.68
C SER A 11 -6.34 0.87 28.20
N GLU A 12 -5.67 1.84 28.84
CA GLU A 12 -5.43 3.16 28.23
C GLU A 12 -3.91 3.42 28.13
N MET A 13 -3.14 2.58 27.43
CA MET A 13 -1.74 2.92 27.09
C MET A 13 -1.26 2.19 25.83
N HIS A 14 -1.69 2.62 24.65
CA HIS A 14 -1.00 2.28 23.39
C HIS A 14 -1.27 3.35 22.32
N PHE A 15 -0.62 4.52 22.42
CA PHE A 15 -0.36 5.32 21.22
C PHE A 15 0.72 6.41 21.33
N ASP A 16 1.68 6.36 22.27
CA ASP A 16 2.63 7.49 22.39
C ASP A 16 4.12 7.16 22.61
N ASP A 17 4.53 5.89 22.60
CA ASP A 17 5.92 5.52 22.91
C ASP A 17 6.80 5.24 21.67
N GLY A 18 6.35 5.64 20.48
CA GLY A 18 7.04 5.39 19.21
C GLY A 18 7.95 6.52 18.69
N LEU A 19 7.85 7.74 19.25
CA LEU A 19 8.39 8.94 18.58
C LEU A 19 9.52 9.69 19.33
N SER A 20 9.89 9.33 20.56
CA SER A 20 10.82 10.15 21.37
C SER A 20 12.29 9.71 21.43
N ALA A 21 12.74 8.68 20.70
CA ALA A 21 14.09 8.14 20.90
C ALA A 21 15.18 8.58 19.90
N ARG A 22 15.01 9.64 19.09
CA ARG A 22 16.01 9.98 18.04
C ARG A 22 16.55 11.41 17.98
N TYR A 23 16.30 12.24 18.99
CA TYR A 23 16.97 13.53 19.09
C TYR A 23 17.62 13.71 20.46
N LYS A 24 18.90 13.30 20.53
CA LYS A 24 20.01 13.97 21.24
C LYS A 24 21.11 12.95 21.48
N THR A 25 22.23 13.13 20.80
CA THR A 25 23.60 13.13 21.37
C THR A 25 24.54 13.38 20.20
N GLY A 26 24.85 14.65 19.96
CA GLY A 26 25.97 15.05 19.14
C GLY A 26 26.83 15.97 19.98
N ASP A 27 28.01 15.51 20.37
CA ASP A 27 29.14 16.42 20.48
C ASP A 27 30.49 15.73 20.19
N SER A 28 31.35 16.51 19.54
CA SER A 28 32.57 16.13 18.82
C SER A 28 33.79 15.88 19.71
N THR A 29 34.72 15.03 19.25
CA THR A 29 36.16 15.35 19.26
C THR A 29 36.94 14.53 18.22
N LYS A 30 37.82 15.23 17.49
CA LYS A 30 38.63 14.76 16.35
C LYS A 30 39.91 14.03 16.82
N LEU A 31 40.44 13.12 16.00
CA LEU A 31 41.88 12.99 15.72
C LEU A 31 42.17 12.20 14.44
N VAL A 32 43.11 12.73 13.66
CA VAL A 32 43.58 12.28 12.33
C VAL A 32 44.85 11.42 12.52
N THR A 33 45.01 10.32 11.77
CA THR A 33 46.31 9.95 11.12
C THR A 33 46.15 8.84 10.07
N LYS A 34 46.87 9.00 8.95
CA LYS A 34 46.98 8.15 7.75
C LYS A 34 47.60 6.77 8.01
N GLY A 35 47.16 5.77 7.24
CA GLY A 35 47.89 4.51 7.02
C GLY A 35 47.26 3.64 5.92
N ILE A 36 47.96 3.50 4.79
CA ILE A 36 47.61 2.61 3.67
C ILE A 36 48.03 1.18 4.03
N ARG A 37 47.08 0.26 4.25
CA ARG A 37 47.32 -1.20 4.16
C ARG A 37 45.99 -1.97 4.11
N GLY A 38 45.80 -2.75 3.04
CA GLY A 38 44.81 -3.83 2.87
C GLY A 38 43.46 -3.71 3.57
N LYS A 39 42.42 -3.27 2.84
CA LYS A 39 41.04 -3.31 3.34
C LYS A 39 40.53 -4.75 3.32
N SER A 40 40.77 -5.47 4.41
CA SER A 40 40.02 -6.67 4.80
C SER A 40 38.52 -6.35 4.87
N ALA A 41 37.69 -7.34 4.55
CA ALA A 41 36.22 -7.29 4.47
C ALA A 41 35.47 -6.97 5.79
N SER A 42 36.12 -6.30 6.73
CA SER A 42 35.62 -5.99 8.07
C SER A 42 35.26 -4.51 8.27
N GLU A 43 35.52 -3.65 7.29
CA GLU A 43 35.17 -2.23 7.38
C GLU A 43 33.93 -1.95 6.53
N LYS A 44 32.78 -1.80 7.21
CA LYS A 44 31.51 -1.13 6.79
C LYS A 44 30.20 -1.89 7.05
N LEU A 45 30.12 -2.69 8.11
CA LEU A 45 28.85 -2.76 8.84
C LEU A 45 28.88 -1.64 9.87
N SER A 46 28.43 -0.43 9.49
CA SER A 46 28.24 0.64 10.47
C SER A 46 27.28 0.14 11.56
N GLU A 47 27.39 0.69 12.78
CA GLU A 47 26.45 0.37 13.85
C GLU A 47 24.99 0.52 13.38
N GLU A 48 24.70 1.58 12.60
CA GLU A 48 23.42 1.77 11.92
C GLU A 48 23.05 0.65 10.94
N GLY A 49 24.02 0.10 10.21
CA GLY A 49 23.83 -1.02 9.29
C GLY A 49 23.52 -2.33 10.03
N LEU A 50 24.17 -2.58 11.16
CA LEU A 50 23.88 -3.74 12.03
C LEU A 50 22.51 -3.62 12.67
N VAL A 51 22.13 -2.43 13.14
CA VAL A 51 20.80 -2.17 13.71
C VAL A 51 19.71 -2.37 12.66
N LYS A 52 19.88 -1.83 11.44
CA LYS A 52 18.95 -2.07 10.32
C LYS A 52 18.88 -3.55 9.93
N PHE A 53 20.03 -4.23 9.88
CA PHE A 53 20.07 -5.66 9.58
C PHE A 53 19.34 -6.48 10.65
N SER A 54 19.59 -6.20 11.94
CA SER A 54 18.92 -6.85 13.06
C SER A 54 17.40 -6.62 13.02
N ALA A 55 16.95 -5.40 12.74
CA ALA A 55 15.53 -5.09 12.56
C ALA A 55 14.91 -5.90 11.40
N ARG A 56 15.58 -5.99 10.26
CA ARG A 56 15.12 -6.77 9.10
C ARG A 56 15.06 -8.27 9.38
N VAL A 57 16.00 -8.81 10.16
CA VAL A 57 15.99 -10.21 10.60
C VAL A 57 14.84 -10.46 11.58
N ALA A 58 14.57 -9.55 12.51
CA ALA A 58 13.43 -9.65 13.42
C ALA A 58 12.10 -9.67 12.66
N ILE A 59 11.91 -8.73 11.73
CA ILE A 59 10.73 -8.67 10.85
C ILE A 59 10.57 -9.97 10.05
N GLN A 60 11.67 -10.52 9.51
CA GLN A 60 11.65 -11.80 8.80
C GLN A 60 11.16 -12.96 9.68
N VAL A 61 11.57 -13.01 10.94
CA VAL A 61 11.14 -14.04 11.90
C VAL A 61 9.64 -13.91 12.17
N ASP A 62 9.14 -12.69 12.37
CA ASP A 62 7.73 -12.45 12.64
C ASP A 62 6.87 -12.73 11.40
N VAL A 63 7.35 -12.41 10.20
CA VAL A 63 6.69 -12.78 8.93
C VAL A 63 6.57 -14.29 8.83
N VAL A 64 7.63 -15.06 9.03
CA VAL A 64 7.55 -16.53 8.95
C VAL A 64 6.61 -17.09 10.01
N ARG A 65 6.60 -16.53 11.23
CA ARG A 65 5.71 -16.96 12.31
C ARG A 65 4.22 -16.70 12.00
N SER A 66 3.91 -15.69 11.18
CA SER A 66 2.54 -15.37 10.78
C SER A 66 1.92 -16.32 9.73
N PHE A 67 2.73 -17.24 9.18
CA PHE A 67 2.28 -18.29 8.27
C PHE A 67 2.39 -19.67 8.94
N HIS A 68 1.36 -20.50 8.81
CA HIS A 68 1.36 -21.86 9.36
C HIS A 68 2.02 -22.84 8.38
N ASP A 69 2.50 -24.00 8.85
CA ASP A 69 3.11 -25.04 7.99
C ASP A 69 2.18 -25.52 6.85
N ALA A 70 0.86 -25.34 7.00
CA ALA A 70 -0.14 -25.63 5.97
C ALA A 70 -0.12 -24.65 4.77
N ASP A 71 0.46 -23.46 4.93
CA ASP A 71 0.56 -22.44 3.86
C ASP A 71 1.72 -22.76 2.87
N GLY A 72 2.47 -23.82 3.15
CA GLY A 72 3.61 -24.29 2.38
C GLY A 72 4.92 -24.04 3.12
N PRO A 73 6.06 -24.33 2.48
CA PRO A 73 7.32 -24.31 3.18
C PRO A 73 7.74 -22.90 3.62
N PRO A 74 8.40 -22.73 4.78
CA PRO A 74 8.69 -21.42 5.38
C PRO A 74 9.48 -20.48 4.48
N TRP A 75 10.37 -21.02 3.65
CA TRP A 75 11.16 -20.24 2.70
C TRP A 75 10.29 -19.53 1.67
N LYS A 76 9.05 -19.98 1.41
CA LYS A 76 8.07 -19.33 0.52
C LYS A 76 7.76 -17.89 0.97
N TYR A 77 7.75 -17.66 2.28
CA TYR A 77 7.45 -16.38 2.94
C TYR A 77 8.71 -15.64 3.41
N SER A 78 9.89 -16.08 2.93
CA SER A 78 11.15 -15.36 3.14
C SER A 78 11.21 -14.07 2.33
N LEU A 79 11.35 -12.94 3.02
CA LEU A 79 11.66 -11.62 2.45
C LEU A 79 13.07 -11.56 1.85
N PHE A 80 13.96 -12.48 2.27
CA PHE A 80 15.33 -12.57 1.77
C PHE A 80 15.48 -13.51 0.58
N GLY A 81 14.54 -14.43 0.35
CA GLY A 81 14.59 -15.38 -0.77
C GLY A 81 14.83 -16.84 -0.34
N ASN A 82 15.11 -17.70 -1.31
CA ASN A 82 15.43 -19.12 -1.09
C ASN A 82 16.95 -19.29 -0.86
N PRO A 83 17.41 -19.83 0.28
CA PRO A 83 18.84 -20.05 0.54
C PRO A 83 19.55 -20.92 -0.52
N ASN A 84 18.81 -21.79 -1.21
CA ASN A 84 19.32 -22.69 -2.24
C ASN A 84 19.24 -22.12 -3.66
N ASP A 85 18.74 -20.89 -3.82
CA ASP A 85 18.68 -20.21 -5.10
C ASP A 85 19.95 -19.34 -5.33
N PRO A 86 20.68 -19.52 -6.45
CA PRO A 86 21.94 -18.81 -6.71
C PRO A 86 21.81 -17.28 -6.74
N GLU A 87 20.64 -16.73 -7.09
CA GLU A 87 20.41 -15.28 -7.11
C GLU A 87 20.14 -14.71 -5.70
N THR A 88 19.46 -15.47 -4.85
CA THR A 88 19.28 -15.14 -3.43
C THR A 88 20.61 -15.11 -2.67
N PHE A 89 21.51 -16.07 -2.93
CA PHE A 89 22.84 -16.11 -2.32
C PHE A 89 23.71 -14.92 -2.77
N ARG A 90 23.60 -14.52 -4.04
CA ARG A 90 24.26 -13.33 -4.58
C ARG A 90 23.77 -12.04 -3.90
N PHE A 91 22.46 -11.92 -3.66
CA PHE A 91 21.86 -10.78 -2.97
C PHE A 91 22.21 -10.68 -1.47
N LEU A 92 22.30 -11.81 -0.75
CA LEU A 92 22.74 -11.82 0.66
C LEU A 92 24.18 -11.31 0.82
N VAL A 93 25.05 -11.61 -0.16
CA VAL A 93 26.44 -11.13 -0.17
C VAL A 93 26.53 -9.66 -0.63
N GLU A 94 25.70 -9.24 -1.57
CA GLU A 94 25.73 -7.88 -2.15
C GLU A 94 25.02 -6.84 -1.25
N THR A 95 23.99 -7.23 -0.50
CA THR A 95 23.29 -6.38 0.50
C THR A 95 24.17 -6.05 1.70
N LEU A 96 25.19 -6.86 1.99
CA LEU A 96 26.21 -6.58 3.00
C LEU A 96 27.28 -5.58 2.50
N GLY A 97 27.24 -5.16 1.22
CA GLY A 97 28.32 -4.40 0.58
C GLY A 97 27.96 -3.07 -0.09
N SER A 98 26.68 -2.70 -0.28
CA SER A 98 26.36 -1.42 -0.94
C SER A 98 25.00 -0.81 -0.60
N THR A 99 25.04 0.49 -0.30
CA THR A 99 23.89 1.39 -0.24
C THR A 99 23.36 1.61 -1.65
N ALA A 100 22.12 1.17 -1.90
CA ALA A 100 21.37 1.30 -3.15
C ALA A 100 21.81 0.36 -4.29
N LEU A 101 21.18 -0.82 -4.34
CA LEU A 101 20.97 -1.51 -5.62
C LEU A 101 19.60 -2.19 -5.62
N LYS A 102 18.85 -1.95 -6.69
CA LYS A 102 17.48 -2.42 -6.93
C LYS A 102 17.39 -3.93 -6.65
N SER A 103 16.46 -4.35 -5.80
CA SER A 103 16.19 -5.76 -5.57
C SER A 103 15.91 -6.46 -6.91
N PRO A 104 16.37 -7.72 -7.11
CA PRO A 104 15.99 -8.51 -8.27
C PRO A 104 14.47 -8.50 -8.41
N VAL A 105 13.96 -8.32 -9.63
CA VAL A 105 12.51 -8.20 -9.92
C VAL A 105 11.72 -9.30 -9.20
N GLN A 106 12.25 -10.52 -9.15
CA GLN A 106 11.62 -11.66 -8.47
C GLN A 106 11.56 -11.53 -6.94
N VAL A 107 12.60 -11.00 -6.29
CA VAL A 107 12.62 -10.78 -4.83
C VAL A 107 11.67 -9.64 -4.46
N PHE A 108 11.59 -8.61 -5.32
CA PHE A 108 10.67 -7.50 -5.16
C PHE A 108 9.21 -7.95 -5.30
N GLU A 109 8.87 -8.65 -6.39
CA GLU A 109 7.54 -9.23 -6.62
C GLU A 109 7.11 -10.15 -5.47
N ARG A 110 8.05 -10.93 -4.95
CA ARG A 110 7.81 -11.78 -3.80
C ARG A 110 7.47 -10.99 -2.54
N ARG A 111 8.23 -9.94 -2.24
CA ARG A 111 7.97 -9.06 -1.09
C ARG A 111 6.63 -8.36 -1.22
N CYS A 112 6.25 -7.92 -2.42
CA CYS A 112 4.91 -7.40 -2.69
C CYS A 112 3.83 -8.45 -2.42
N LYS A 113 4.02 -9.69 -2.88
CA LYS A 113 3.06 -10.79 -2.64
C LYS A 113 2.93 -11.16 -1.16
N ILE A 114 4.04 -11.14 -0.43
CA ILE A 114 4.05 -11.36 1.02
C ILE A 114 3.33 -10.21 1.71
N GLY A 115 3.61 -8.96 1.35
CA GLY A 115 2.91 -7.77 1.84
C GLY A 115 1.40 -7.85 1.62
N GLU A 116 0.96 -8.19 0.41
CA GLU A 116 -0.47 -8.40 0.10
C GLU A 116 -1.12 -9.43 1.03
N THR A 117 -0.43 -10.55 1.27
CA THR A 117 -0.96 -11.63 2.10
C THR A 117 -0.95 -11.28 3.59
N LEU A 118 0.05 -10.52 4.03
CA LEU A 118 0.17 -10.04 5.41
C LEU A 118 -0.91 -9.00 5.73
N ILE A 119 -1.29 -8.13 4.80
CA ILE A 119 -2.36 -7.15 5.05
C ILE A 119 -3.67 -7.81 5.49
N GLU A 120 -4.00 -8.98 4.92
CA GLU A 120 -5.21 -9.73 5.29
C GLU A 120 -5.09 -10.41 6.68
N LYS A 121 -3.88 -10.66 7.19
CA LYS A 121 -3.63 -11.42 8.43
C LYS A 121 -3.17 -10.56 9.62
N ASN A 122 -2.24 -9.64 9.36
CA ASN A 122 -1.58 -8.78 10.32
C ASN A 122 -1.14 -7.48 9.62
N PHE A 123 -2.00 -6.46 9.67
CA PHE A 123 -1.78 -5.17 9.01
C PHE A 123 -0.52 -4.46 9.52
N ASP A 124 -0.25 -4.48 10.82
CA ASP A 124 0.88 -3.78 11.43
C ASP A 124 2.22 -4.36 10.94
N LEU A 125 2.31 -5.70 10.88
CA LEU A 125 3.48 -6.37 10.35
C LEU A 125 3.65 -6.11 8.85
N ALA A 126 2.54 -6.08 8.09
CA ALA A 126 2.58 -5.73 6.67
C ALA A 126 3.08 -4.31 6.45
N PHE A 127 2.61 -3.35 7.25
CA PHE A 127 3.04 -1.95 7.22
C PHE A 127 4.54 -1.83 7.50
N GLN A 128 5.04 -2.51 8.54
CA GLN A 128 6.47 -2.56 8.86
C GLN A 128 7.29 -3.13 7.69
N VAL A 129 6.85 -4.22 7.06
CA VAL A 129 7.53 -4.80 5.90
C VAL A 129 7.55 -3.83 4.72
N ILE A 130 6.43 -3.15 4.43
CA ILE A 130 6.35 -2.20 3.31
C ILE A 130 7.32 -1.04 3.52
N TYR A 131 7.35 -0.45 4.71
CA TYR A 131 8.22 0.69 5.01
C TYR A 131 9.70 0.31 5.12
N GLU A 132 10.03 -0.75 5.87
CA GLU A 132 11.43 -1.14 6.11
C GLU A 132 12.15 -1.60 4.83
N PHE A 133 11.40 -2.22 3.91
CA PHE A 133 11.92 -2.66 2.62
C PHE A 133 11.63 -1.69 1.47
N ASN A 134 11.04 -0.52 1.75
CA ASN A 134 10.70 0.53 0.79
C ASN A 134 9.95 -0.03 -0.44
N LEU A 135 8.92 -0.83 -0.17
CA LEU A 135 8.07 -1.46 -1.18
C LEU A 135 7.03 -0.44 -1.69
N PRO A 136 6.48 -0.63 -2.90
CA PRO A 136 5.51 0.29 -3.50
C PRO A 136 4.17 0.11 -2.79
N ALA A 137 3.97 0.87 -1.72
CA ALA A 137 2.82 0.76 -0.83
C ALA A 137 1.49 0.86 -1.60
N VAL A 138 1.38 1.83 -2.51
CA VAL A 138 0.18 2.08 -3.32
C VAL A 138 -0.18 0.87 -4.19
N ASP A 139 0.81 0.27 -4.86
CA ASP A 139 0.59 -0.89 -5.73
C ASP A 139 0.16 -2.12 -4.93
N ILE A 140 0.80 -2.35 -3.77
CA ILE A 140 0.44 -3.44 -2.86
C ILE A 140 -0.99 -3.24 -2.33
N TYR A 141 -1.31 -2.03 -1.87
CA TYR A 141 -2.64 -1.70 -1.37
C TYR A 141 -3.71 -1.83 -2.45
N ALA A 142 -3.44 -1.36 -3.68
CA ALA A 142 -4.34 -1.53 -4.82
C ALA A 142 -4.57 -3.01 -5.16
N GLY A 143 -3.50 -3.83 -5.11
CA GLY A 143 -3.58 -5.28 -5.28
C GLY A 143 -4.45 -5.96 -4.23
N VAL A 144 -4.30 -5.59 -2.96
CA VAL A 144 -5.16 -6.10 -1.87
C VAL A 144 -6.60 -5.64 -2.01
N ALA A 145 -6.83 -4.36 -2.30
CA ALA A 145 -8.16 -3.81 -2.50
C ALA A 145 -8.90 -4.54 -3.63
N ALA A 146 -8.20 -4.80 -4.74
CA ALA A 146 -8.70 -5.60 -5.84
C ALA A 146 -9.01 -7.05 -5.40
N SER A 147 -8.08 -7.73 -4.72
CA SER A 147 -8.27 -9.11 -4.20
C SER A 147 -9.48 -9.22 -3.27
N LEU A 148 -9.63 -8.29 -2.32
CA LEU A 148 -10.75 -8.25 -1.38
C LEU A 148 -12.08 -7.97 -2.10
N ALA A 149 -12.07 -7.07 -3.08
CA ALA A 149 -13.22 -6.79 -3.93
C ALA A 149 -13.64 -8.03 -4.73
N GLU A 150 -12.69 -8.75 -5.34
CA GLU A 150 -12.95 -9.97 -6.13
C GLU A 150 -13.61 -11.08 -5.31
N ARG A 151 -13.24 -11.18 -4.03
CA ARG A 151 -13.76 -12.19 -3.09
C ARG A 151 -15.03 -11.73 -2.39
N LYS A 152 -15.59 -10.56 -2.77
CA LYS A 152 -16.76 -9.91 -2.13
C LYS A 152 -16.62 -9.74 -0.61
N ARG A 153 -15.41 -9.51 -0.09
CA ARG A 153 -15.15 -9.30 1.34
C ARG A 153 -15.40 -7.86 1.76
N GLY A 154 -16.62 -7.35 1.58
CA GLY A 154 -16.94 -5.93 1.78
C GLY A 154 -16.63 -5.37 3.18
N GLY A 155 -16.79 -6.20 4.23
CA GLY A 155 -16.44 -5.81 5.61
C GLY A 155 -14.94 -5.57 5.80
N GLN A 156 -14.11 -6.53 5.36
CA GLN A 156 -12.64 -6.43 5.40
C GLN A 156 -12.13 -5.32 4.50
N LEU A 157 -12.76 -5.11 3.33
CA LEU A 157 -12.40 -4.02 2.43
C LEU A 157 -12.63 -2.65 3.07
N THR A 158 -13.74 -2.47 3.79
CA THR A 158 -14.04 -1.20 4.49
C THR A 158 -13.06 -0.94 5.63
N GLU A 159 -12.73 -1.98 6.40
CA GLU A 159 -11.71 -1.92 7.45
C GLU A 159 -10.31 -1.63 6.89
N PHE A 160 -9.96 -2.28 5.78
CA PHE A 160 -8.70 -2.02 5.07
C PHE A 160 -8.57 -0.55 4.67
N PHE A 161 -9.61 0.03 4.03
CA PHE A 161 -9.61 1.45 3.68
C PHE A 161 -9.51 2.37 4.89
N ARG A 162 -10.08 1.99 6.04
CA ARG A 162 -9.94 2.75 7.29
C ARG A 162 -8.51 2.71 7.81
N ASN A 163 -7.85 1.55 7.74
CA ASN A 163 -6.51 1.35 8.28
C ASN A 163 -5.42 2.05 7.44
N ILE A 164 -5.60 2.15 6.11
CA ILE A 164 -4.67 2.89 5.24
C ILE A 164 -4.96 4.40 5.21
N LYS A 165 -6.11 4.84 5.74
CA LYS A 165 -6.46 6.26 5.72
C LYS A 165 -5.49 7.04 6.61
N GLY A 166 -4.82 8.02 6.03
CA GLY A 166 -3.80 8.83 6.72
C GLY A 166 -2.39 8.25 6.69
N THR A 167 -2.18 7.05 6.12
CA THR A 167 -0.83 6.51 5.86
C THR A 167 -0.32 6.86 4.45
N ILE A 168 -1.23 7.11 3.51
CA ILE A 168 -0.98 7.54 2.13
C ILE A 168 -1.71 8.86 1.87
N ASP A 169 -1.32 9.56 0.80
CA ASP A 169 -1.99 10.79 0.39
C ASP A 169 -3.38 10.52 -0.23
N ASP A 170 -4.16 11.58 -0.40
CA ASP A 170 -5.53 11.47 -0.91
C ASP A 170 -5.58 11.01 -2.38
N ASP A 171 -4.55 11.32 -3.18
CA ASP A 171 -4.47 10.93 -4.59
C ASP A 171 -4.14 9.44 -4.76
N ASP A 172 -3.22 8.91 -3.94
CA ASP A 172 -2.90 7.49 -3.86
C ASP A 172 -4.08 6.71 -3.28
N MET A 173 -4.80 7.27 -2.30
CA MET A 173 -6.01 6.67 -1.76
C MET A 173 -7.08 6.50 -2.84
N ASP A 174 -7.27 7.51 -3.70
CA ASP A 174 -8.16 7.41 -4.86
C ASP A 174 -7.72 6.34 -5.86
N GLN A 175 -6.42 6.12 -6.03
CA GLN A 175 -5.89 5.03 -6.86
C GLN A 175 -6.22 3.65 -6.29
N VAL A 176 -6.06 3.45 -4.97
CA VAL A 176 -6.40 2.19 -4.29
C VAL A 176 -7.91 1.93 -4.34
N LEU A 177 -8.74 2.95 -4.07
CA LEU A 177 -10.20 2.88 -4.22
C LEU A 177 -10.60 2.53 -5.66
N GLY A 178 -9.97 3.15 -6.65
CA GLY A 178 -10.19 2.90 -8.06
C GLY A 178 -9.96 1.44 -8.46
N ALA A 179 -8.94 0.79 -7.91
CA ALA A 179 -8.65 -0.62 -8.17
C ALA A 179 -9.78 -1.55 -7.70
N ALA A 180 -10.30 -1.34 -6.49
CA ALA A 180 -11.45 -2.08 -5.98
C ALA A 180 -12.72 -1.82 -6.81
N ILE A 181 -13.00 -0.55 -7.16
CA ILE A 181 -14.16 -0.17 -7.96
C ILE A 181 -14.13 -0.85 -9.34
N ASN A 182 -12.96 -0.87 -9.99
CA ASN A 182 -12.77 -1.49 -11.30
C ASN A 182 -13.10 -3.00 -11.27
N VAL A 183 -12.73 -3.69 -10.18
CA VAL A 183 -13.09 -5.10 -9.98
C VAL A 183 -14.59 -5.28 -9.81
N TYR A 184 -15.24 -4.48 -8.97
CA TYR A 184 -16.69 -4.55 -8.80
C TYR A 184 -17.45 -4.29 -10.11
N ALA A 185 -17.01 -3.29 -10.87
CA ALA A 185 -17.61 -2.93 -12.15
C ALA A 185 -17.46 -4.03 -13.20
N ASN A 186 -16.25 -4.58 -13.39
CA ASN A 186 -15.98 -5.55 -14.45
C ASN A 186 -16.35 -7.00 -14.07
N LYS A 187 -15.98 -7.44 -12.86
CA LYS A 187 -16.12 -8.85 -12.45
C LYS A 187 -17.49 -9.14 -11.89
N HIS A 188 -18.01 -8.26 -11.04
CA HIS A 188 -19.29 -8.47 -10.37
C HIS A 188 -20.46 -7.78 -11.07
N LYS A 189 -20.19 -6.84 -12.00
CA LYS A 189 -21.20 -5.96 -12.60
C LYS A 189 -22.06 -5.27 -11.54
N GLU A 190 -21.48 -5.08 -10.36
CA GLU A 190 -22.09 -4.47 -9.19
C GLU A 190 -21.63 -3.02 -9.08
N ARG A 191 -22.43 -2.21 -8.39
CA ARG A 191 -22.22 -0.77 -8.26
C ARG A 191 -21.79 -0.46 -6.83
N PRO A 192 -20.51 -0.17 -6.59
CA PRO A 192 -20.04 0.15 -5.26
C PRO A 192 -20.23 1.65 -4.99
N ASP A 193 -21.47 2.13 -4.90
CA ASP A 193 -21.80 3.55 -4.69
C ASP A 193 -21.05 4.16 -3.50
N ARG A 194 -20.96 3.40 -2.40
CA ARG A 194 -20.21 3.80 -1.20
C ARG A 194 -18.72 4.04 -1.47
N LEU A 195 -18.08 3.23 -2.32
CA LEU A 195 -16.66 3.40 -2.66
C LEU A 195 -16.46 4.60 -3.58
N ILE A 196 -17.40 4.83 -4.52
CA ILE A 196 -17.35 5.99 -5.41
C ILE A 196 -17.49 7.29 -4.59
N ASP A 197 -18.35 7.29 -3.58
CA ASP A 197 -18.55 8.45 -2.70
C ASP A 197 -17.35 8.73 -1.78
N MET A 198 -16.50 7.73 -1.53
CA MET A 198 -15.26 7.88 -0.76
C MET A 198 -14.11 8.51 -1.54
N LEU A 199 -14.21 8.59 -2.87
CA LEU A 199 -13.18 9.23 -3.71
C LEU A 199 -13.17 10.74 -3.49
N ASN A 200 -11.99 11.30 -3.27
CA ASN A 200 -11.78 12.72 -3.03
C ASN A 200 -11.86 13.52 -4.34
N SER A 201 -11.19 13.04 -5.39
CA SER A 201 -11.10 13.73 -6.67
C SER A 201 -12.41 13.62 -7.46
N SER A 202 -12.93 14.78 -7.88
CA SER A 202 -14.07 14.85 -8.81
C SER A 202 -13.78 14.13 -10.13
N HIS A 203 -12.55 14.27 -10.65
CA HIS A 203 -12.12 13.58 -11.87
C HIS A 203 -12.15 12.05 -11.70
N ARG A 204 -11.57 11.53 -10.60
CA ARG A 204 -11.59 10.08 -10.30
C ARG A 204 -13.01 9.56 -10.12
N ARG A 205 -13.90 10.32 -9.48
CA ARG A 205 -15.33 9.98 -9.36
C ARG A 205 -16.04 9.89 -10.72
N VAL A 206 -15.74 10.80 -11.64
CA VAL A 206 -16.27 10.76 -13.01
C VAL A 206 -15.78 9.49 -13.71
N LEU A 207 -14.48 9.19 -13.67
CA LEU A 207 -13.91 7.98 -14.28
C LEU A 207 -14.56 6.70 -13.70
N ALA A 208 -14.69 6.62 -12.38
CA ALA A 208 -15.36 5.51 -11.71
C ALA A 208 -16.81 5.34 -12.16
N CYS A 209 -17.58 6.42 -12.25
CA CYS A 209 -18.95 6.39 -12.74
C CYS A 209 -19.05 5.91 -14.19
N VAL A 210 -18.11 6.34 -15.06
CA VAL A 210 -18.04 5.89 -16.46
C VAL A 210 -17.77 4.39 -16.54
N VAL A 211 -16.79 3.88 -15.78
CA VAL A 211 -16.44 2.45 -15.73
C VAL A 211 -17.62 1.61 -15.21
N CYS A 212 -18.40 2.14 -14.27
CA CYS A 212 -19.63 1.50 -13.79
C CYS A 212 -20.85 1.64 -14.75
N GLY A 213 -20.68 2.26 -15.93
CA GLY A 213 -21.75 2.49 -16.92
C GLY A 213 -22.77 3.57 -16.54
N ARG A 214 -22.47 4.40 -15.54
CA ARG A 214 -23.35 5.46 -15.00
C ARG A 214 -23.05 6.81 -15.64
N LEU A 215 -23.22 6.90 -16.96
CA LEU A 215 -22.90 8.11 -17.73
C LEU A 215 -23.68 9.35 -17.26
N LYS A 216 -24.94 9.20 -16.85
CA LYS A 216 -25.74 10.32 -16.32
C LYS A 216 -25.18 10.86 -15.00
N SER A 217 -24.77 9.99 -14.07
CA SER A 217 -24.14 10.40 -12.81
C SER A 217 -22.76 11.00 -13.06
N ALA A 218 -21.99 10.40 -13.97
CA ALA A 218 -20.69 10.93 -14.38
C ALA A 218 -20.82 12.37 -14.91
N PHE A 219 -21.80 12.63 -15.79
CA PHE A 219 -22.09 13.98 -16.28
C PHE A 219 -22.49 14.94 -15.15
N GLN A 220 -23.33 14.50 -14.19
CA GLN A 220 -23.74 15.35 -13.07
C GLN A 220 -22.55 15.77 -12.19
N ILE A 221 -21.59 14.89 -11.97
CA ILE A 221 -20.37 15.20 -11.20
C ILE A 221 -19.46 16.13 -12.02
N ALA A 222 -19.25 15.84 -13.31
CA ALA A 222 -18.43 16.64 -14.21
C ALA A 222 -18.97 18.08 -14.37
N SER A 223 -20.28 18.22 -14.62
CA SER A 223 -20.93 19.53 -14.77
C SER A 223 -20.91 20.37 -13.48
N ARG A 224 -21.11 19.73 -12.31
CA ARG A 224 -21.03 20.41 -11.00
C ARG A 224 -19.61 20.86 -10.65
N SER A 225 -18.61 20.09 -11.04
CA SER A 225 -17.20 20.46 -10.83
C SER A 225 -16.70 21.52 -11.83
N GLY A 226 -17.47 21.83 -12.87
CA GLY A 226 -17.11 22.82 -13.88
C GLY A 226 -15.99 22.38 -14.82
N SER A 227 -15.65 21.08 -14.84
CA SER A 227 -14.53 20.55 -15.63
C SER A 227 -14.96 20.26 -17.06
N VAL A 228 -14.55 21.12 -17.99
CA VAL A 228 -14.84 20.96 -19.43
C VAL A 228 -14.24 19.67 -19.99
N ALA A 229 -13.02 19.32 -19.56
CA ALA A 229 -12.33 18.10 -19.99
C ALA A 229 -13.12 16.84 -19.58
N ASP A 230 -13.66 16.81 -18.36
CA ASP A 230 -14.46 15.67 -17.88
C ASP A 230 -15.79 15.55 -18.61
N VAL A 231 -16.46 16.68 -18.91
CA VAL A 231 -17.71 16.66 -19.68
C VAL A 231 -17.46 16.20 -21.11
N GLN A 232 -16.36 16.62 -21.75
CA GLN A 232 -15.95 16.12 -23.06
C GLN A 232 -15.65 14.62 -23.04
N TYR A 233 -14.96 14.14 -22.00
CA TYR A 233 -14.69 12.72 -21.81
C TYR A 233 -16.00 11.92 -21.68
N VAL A 234 -16.93 12.36 -20.84
CA VAL A 234 -18.24 11.70 -20.68
C VAL A 234 -19.04 11.73 -21.98
N ALA A 235 -19.00 12.82 -22.75
CA ALA A 235 -19.66 12.91 -24.05
C ALA A 235 -19.11 11.87 -25.02
N HIS A 236 -17.78 11.74 -25.11
CA HIS A 236 -17.13 10.73 -25.94
C HIS A 236 -17.56 9.32 -25.52
N GLN A 237 -17.56 9.02 -24.23
CA GLN A 237 -17.98 7.70 -23.72
C GLN A 237 -19.48 7.43 -23.95
N ALA A 238 -20.32 8.45 -23.87
CA ALA A 238 -21.75 8.35 -24.16
C ALA A 238 -22.03 8.07 -25.64
N LEU A 239 -21.22 8.61 -26.55
CA LEU A 239 -21.29 8.29 -27.97
C LEU A 239 -20.97 6.81 -28.22
N HIS A 240 -19.89 6.28 -27.64
CA HIS A 240 -19.50 4.86 -27.76
C HIS A 240 -20.50 3.91 -27.13
N ALA A 241 -21.11 4.30 -25.99
CA ALA A 241 -22.14 3.51 -25.32
C ALA A 241 -23.55 3.67 -25.94
N ASN A 242 -23.69 4.43 -27.03
CA ASN A 242 -24.97 4.79 -27.67
C ASN A 242 -26.00 5.41 -26.71
N ALA A 243 -25.53 6.13 -25.68
CA ALA A 243 -26.36 6.82 -24.70
C ALA A 243 -26.68 8.25 -25.18
N LEU A 244 -27.44 8.35 -26.28
CA LEU A 244 -27.81 9.62 -26.93
C LEU A 244 -28.36 10.69 -25.95
N PRO A 245 -29.22 10.36 -24.97
CA PRO A 245 -29.73 11.36 -24.04
C PRO A 245 -28.63 12.03 -23.19
N VAL A 246 -27.62 11.28 -22.77
CA VAL A 246 -26.50 11.84 -21.98
C VAL A 246 -25.56 12.64 -22.87
N LEU A 247 -25.35 12.18 -24.11
CA LEU A 247 -24.57 12.93 -25.10
C LEU A 247 -25.18 14.31 -25.38
N ASP A 248 -26.50 14.38 -25.54
CA ASP A 248 -27.19 15.64 -25.76
C ASP A 248 -27.09 16.59 -24.56
N MET A 249 -27.21 16.05 -23.33
CA MET A 249 -26.96 16.83 -22.11
C MET A 249 -25.54 17.41 -22.07
N CYS A 250 -24.54 16.62 -22.45
CA CYS A 250 -23.15 17.07 -22.49
C CYS A 250 -22.96 18.19 -23.53
N LYS A 251 -23.52 18.03 -24.74
CA LYS A 251 -23.45 19.04 -25.80
C LYS A 251 -24.11 20.35 -25.39
N GLN A 252 -25.29 20.28 -24.77
CA GLN A 252 -25.99 21.46 -24.27
C GLN A 252 -25.18 22.20 -23.22
N TRP A 253 -24.56 21.47 -22.29
CA TRP A 253 -23.69 22.07 -21.28
C TRP A 253 -22.44 22.68 -21.92
N LEU A 254 -21.75 21.97 -22.82
CA LEU A 254 -20.56 22.49 -23.49
C LEU A 254 -20.84 23.74 -24.32
N ALA A 255 -22.00 23.85 -24.96
CA ALA A 255 -22.41 25.03 -25.72
C ALA A 255 -22.69 26.28 -24.84
N GLN A 256 -22.78 26.12 -23.52
CA GLN A 256 -22.93 27.23 -22.57
C GLN A 256 -21.58 27.70 -22.01
N TYR A 257 -20.54 26.86 -22.08
CA TYR A 257 -19.22 27.09 -21.47
C TYR A 257 -18.07 27.23 -22.49
N MET A 258 -18.35 27.01 -23.79
CA MET A 258 -17.49 27.35 -24.93
C MET A 258 -18.18 28.39 -25.80
#